data_AF-E9Q2Z0-F1
#
_entry.id   AF-E9Q2Z0-F1
#
_cell.length_a   1.000
_cell.length_b   1.000
_cell.length_c   1.000
_cell.angle_alpha   90.00
_cell.angle_beta   90.00
_cell.angle_gamma   90.00
#
_symmetry.space_group_name_H-M   'P 1'
#
loop_
_entity.id
_entity.type
_entity.pdbx_description
1 polymer ?
#
loop_
_entity_poly.entity_id
_entity_poly.type
_entity_poly.pdbx_seq_one_letter_code
_entity_poly.pdbx_strand_id
1 'polypeptide(L)'
;MATCPVLQKETLFRTGVHAYRIPALLYLKKQKTLLAFAEKRASKTDEHAELIVLRRGSYNEATNRVKWQPEEVVTQAQLEGHRSMNPCPLYDKQTKTLFLFFIAVPGRVSE
;
A
#
# COMPACT_ATOMS: atom_id res chain seq x y z
N MET A 1 -26.21 -13.27 -7.40
CA MET A 1 -25.26 -13.19 -8.53
C MET A 1 -23.99 -13.92 -8.13
N ALA A 2 -23.51 -14.87 -8.94
CA ALA A 2 -22.25 -15.55 -8.66
C ALA A 2 -21.06 -14.61 -8.96
N THR A 3 -20.07 -14.61 -8.07
CA THR A 3 -18.82 -13.84 -8.28
C THR A 3 -17.96 -14.52 -9.34
N CYS A 4 -17.24 -13.74 -10.16
CA CYS A 4 -16.29 -14.28 -11.13
C CYS A 4 -15.24 -15.17 -10.44
N PRO A 5 -14.88 -16.33 -11.02
CA PRO A 5 -13.79 -17.15 -10.51
C PRO A 5 -12.47 -16.38 -10.65
N VAL A 6 -11.64 -16.41 -9.59
CA VAL A 6 -10.35 -15.72 -9.53
C VAL A 6 -9.25 -16.70 -9.09
N LEU A 7 -8.01 -16.46 -9.52
CA LEU A 7 -6.86 -17.33 -9.20
C LEU A 7 -6.50 -17.31 -7.70
N GLN A 8 -6.58 -16.14 -7.08
CA GLN A 8 -6.30 -15.93 -5.66
C GLN A 8 -7.14 -14.76 -5.13
N LYS A 9 -7.72 -14.94 -3.94
CA LYS A 9 -8.42 -13.90 -3.18
C LYS A 9 -7.96 -13.96 -1.73
N GLU A 10 -7.36 -12.88 -1.24
CA GLU A 10 -6.78 -12.81 0.10
C GLU A 10 -6.95 -11.40 0.66
N THR A 11 -7.14 -11.29 1.98
CA THR A 11 -7.17 -10.00 2.68
C THR A 11 -5.75 -9.63 3.12
N LEU A 12 -5.15 -8.62 2.48
CA LEU A 12 -3.77 -8.20 2.81
C LEU A 12 -3.71 -7.26 4.01
N PHE A 13 -4.64 -6.32 4.06
CA PHE A 13 -4.78 -5.36 5.15
C PHE A 13 -6.15 -5.58 5.80
N ARG A 14 -6.15 -5.91 7.09
CA ARG A 14 -7.37 -6.19 7.86
C ARG A 14 -7.53 -5.14 8.94
N THR A 15 -8.64 -4.42 8.91
CA THR A 15 -9.01 -3.47 9.96
C THR A 15 -9.11 -4.18 11.30
N GLY A 16 -8.48 -3.60 12.32
CA GLY A 16 -8.47 -4.06 13.71
C GLY A 16 -8.17 -2.87 14.60
N VAL A 17 -6.99 -2.86 15.23
CA VAL A 17 -6.48 -1.69 15.97
C VAL A 17 -6.33 -0.46 15.08
N HIS A 18 -5.94 -0.67 13.82
CA HIS A 18 -5.85 0.38 12.80
C HIS A 18 -6.86 0.10 11.68
N ALA A 19 -7.29 1.16 11.01
CA ALA A 19 -8.02 1.07 9.76
C ALA A 19 -7.06 1.23 8.57
N TYR A 20 -7.42 0.60 7.45
CA TYR A 20 -6.65 0.68 6.21
C TYR A 20 -7.53 1.17 5.07
N ARG A 21 -7.11 2.23 4.37
CA ARG A 21 -7.83 2.82 3.22
C ARG A 21 -6.84 3.26 2.14
N ILE A 22 -7.39 3.70 1.01
CA ILE A 22 -6.66 4.26 -0.13
C ILE A 22 -5.58 3.30 -0.65
N PRO A 23 -5.99 2.15 -1.25
CA PRO A 23 -5.05 1.15 -1.73
C PRO A 23 -4.31 1.65 -2.98
N ALA A 24 -3.03 1.31 -3.07
CA ALA A 24 -2.27 1.45 -4.31
C ALA A 24 -1.44 0.18 -4.58
N LEU A 25 -1.38 -0.24 -5.84
CA LEU A 25 -0.73 -1.49 -6.23
C LEU A 25 0.23 -1.24 -7.39
N LEU A 26 1.46 -1.73 -7.26
CA LEU A 26 2.49 -1.61 -8.28
C LEU A 26 3.14 -2.96 -8.56
N TYR A 27 3.27 -3.33 -9.83
CA TYR A 27 3.93 -4.55 -10.25
C TYR A 27 5.33 -4.29 -10.84
N LEU A 28 6.32 -4.95 -10.26
CA LEU A 28 7.71 -4.95 -10.71
C LEU A 28 7.97 -6.19 -11.56
N LYS A 29 7.75 -6.07 -12.88
CA LYS A 29 7.78 -7.20 -13.82
C LYS A 29 9.08 -8.00 -13.80
N LYS A 30 10.25 -7.34 -13.72
CA LYS A 30 11.55 -8.03 -13.72
C LYS A 30 11.74 -8.89 -12.47
N GLN A 31 11.24 -8.41 -11.33
CA GLN A 31 11.34 -9.06 -10.04
C GLN A 31 10.16 -10.00 -9.75
N LYS A 32 9.17 -10.06 -10.64
CA LYS A 32 7.89 -10.76 -10.42
C LYS A 32 7.31 -10.44 -9.04
N THR A 33 7.36 -9.16 -8.66
CA THR A 33 7.02 -8.70 -7.30
C THR A 33 5.92 -7.65 -7.37
N LEU A 34 4.92 -7.78 -6.51
CA LEU A 34 3.88 -6.79 -6.26
C LEU A 34 4.24 -5.99 -5.00
N LEU A 35 4.02 -4.69 -5.06
CA LEU A 35 4.09 -3.78 -3.91
C LEU A 35 2.67 -3.26 -3.67
N ALA A 36 2.08 -3.65 -2.54
CA ALA A 36 0.76 -3.20 -2.12
C ALA A 36 0.89 -2.17 -1.00
N PHE A 37 0.45 -0.95 -1.27
CA PHE A 37 0.46 0.16 -0.33
C PHE A 37 -0.96 0.44 0.18
N ALA A 38 -1.05 0.98 1.39
CA ALA A 38 -2.28 1.50 1.96
C ALA A 38 -1.97 2.62 2.96
N GLU A 39 -2.93 3.50 3.20
CA GLU A 39 -2.92 4.35 4.38
C GLU A 39 -3.22 3.50 5.61
N LYS A 40 -2.40 3.62 6.64
CA LYS A 40 -2.67 3.16 7.99
C LYS A 40 -3.22 4.32 8.80
N ARG A 41 -4.36 4.08 9.43
CA ARG A 41 -5.16 5.11 10.10
C ARG A 41 -5.54 4.69 11.51
N ALA A 42 -5.68 5.66 12.41
CA ALA A 42 -6.24 5.42 13.74
C ALA A 42 -7.74 5.08 13.70
N SER A 43 -8.48 5.60 12.70
CA SER A 43 -9.88 5.25 12.46
C SER A 43 -10.24 5.33 10.97
N LYS A 44 -11.50 5.08 10.61
CA LYS A 44 -11.98 5.18 9.23
C LYS A 44 -12.07 6.63 8.72
N THR A 45 -12.04 7.63 9.61
CA THR A 45 -12.12 9.06 9.29
C THR A 45 -10.87 9.50 8.51
N ASP A 46 -11.02 10.48 7.63
CA ASP A 46 -9.95 10.92 6.73
C ASP A 46 -8.84 11.70 7.47
N GLU A 47 -9.16 12.55 8.45
CA GLU A 47 -8.14 13.27 9.23
C GLU A 47 -7.33 12.36 10.17
N HIS A 48 -7.73 11.09 10.30
CA HIS A 48 -7.06 10.10 11.15
C HIS A 48 -6.08 9.21 10.39
N ALA A 49 -5.71 9.57 9.15
CA ALA A 49 -4.54 8.99 8.51
C ALA A 49 -3.27 9.32 9.28
N GLU A 50 -2.31 8.40 9.27
CA GLU A 50 -1.05 8.55 9.98
C GLU A 50 0.13 8.29 9.04
N LEU A 51 0.20 7.06 8.51
CA LEU A 51 1.38 6.54 7.83
C LEU A 51 0.99 5.77 6.57
N ILE A 52 1.95 5.61 5.65
CA ILE A 52 1.83 4.66 4.54
C ILE A 52 2.51 3.35 4.94
N VAL A 53 1.79 2.24 4.73
CA VAL A 53 2.32 0.88 4.90
C VAL A 53 2.46 0.17 3.56
N LEU A 54 3.36 -0.81 3.53
CA LEU A 54 3.67 -1.63 2.37
C LEU A 54 3.64 -3.12 2.74
N ARG A 55 3.13 -3.95 1.84
CA ARG A 55 3.42 -5.38 1.78
C ARG A 55 4.06 -5.73 0.44
N ARG A 56 5.11 -6.55 0.48
CA ARG A 56 5.78 -7.09 -0.72
C ARG A 56 5.24 -8.49 -1.02
N GLY A 57 4.83 -8.73 -2.25
CA GLY A 57 4.29 -10.02 -2.70
C GLY A 57 5.14 -10.60 -3.81
N SER A 58 5.72 -11.79 -3.61
CA SER A 58 6.47 -12.49 -4.66
C SER A 58 5.53 -13.40 -5.45
N TYR A 59 5.44 -13.19 -6.76
CA TYR A 59 4.62 -14.00 -7.67
C TYR A 59 5.38 -15.25 -8.11
N ASN A 60 4.74 -16.41 -7.94
CA ASN A 60 5.24 -17.72 -8.33
C ASN A 60 4.44 -18.23 -9.53
N GLU A 61 5.08 -18.26 -10.71
CA GLU A 61 4.48 -18.71 -11.98
C GLU A 61 4.06 -20.18 -11.97
N ALA A 62 4.80 -21.07 -11.30
CA ALA A 62 4.48 -22.50 -11.24
C ALA A 62 3.16 -22.77 -10.52
N THR A 63 2.77 -21.89 -9.60
CA THR A 63 1.53 -22.02 -8.80
C THR A 63 0.48 -20.96 -9.14
N ASN A 64 0.82 -19.99 -10.00
CA ASN A 64 0.01 -18.81 -10.28
C ASN A 64 -0.46 -18.07 -9.02
N ARG A 65 0.40 -18.00 -8.00
CA ARG A 65 0.08 -17.40 -6.69
C ARG A 65 1.10 -16.36 -6.25
N VAL A 66 0.64 -15.44 -5.42
CA VAL A 66 1.46 -14.41 -4.77
C VAL A 66 1.63 -14.78 -3.30
N LYS A 67 2.88 -14.84 -2.83
CA LYS A 67 3.20 -15.00 -1.41
C LYS A 67 3.56 -13.64 -0.83
N TRP A 68 2.75 -13.15 0.10
CA TRP A 68 2.95 -11.85 0.74
C TRP A 68 3.86 -11.96 1.96
N GLN A 69 4.76 -11.00 2.08
CA GLN A 69 5.58 -10.75 3.25
C GLN A 69 4.77 -9.97 4.31
N PRO A 70 5.25 -9.92 5.57
CA PRO A 70 4.66 -9.07 6.59
C PRO A 70 4.57 -7.59 6.17
N GLU A 71 3.68 -6.86 6.84
CA GLU A 71 3.55 -5.42 6.68
C GLU A 71 4.79 -4.69 7.21
N GLU A 72 5.22 -3.66 6.47
CA GLU A 72 6.26 -2.72 6.87
C GLU A 72 5.73 -1.28 6.76
N VAL A 73 6.11 -0.41 7.70
CA VAL A 73 5.87 1.03 7.59
C VAL A 73 6.91 1.62 6.64
N VAL A 74 6.49 2.47 5.70
CA VAL A 74 7.41 3.23 4.84
C VAL A 74 7.88 4.46 5.62
N THR A 75 8.83 4.27 6.53
CA THR A 75 9.25 5.28 7.52
C THR A 75 9.77 6.58 6.90
N GLN A 76 10.28 6.54 5.66
CA GLN A 76 10.75 7.72 4.93
C GLN A 76 9.62 8.50 4.24
N ALA A 77 8.43 7.93 4.11
CA ALA A 77 7.28 8.58 3.49
C ALA A 77 6.47 9.35 4.55
N GLN A 78 7.14 10.23 5.30
CA GLN A 78 6.55 11.05 6.35
C GLN A 78 7.32 12.37 6.51
N LEU A 79 6.58 13.44 6.82
CA LEU A 79 7.14 14.69 7.34
C LEU A 79 6.75 14.86 8.82
N GLU A 80 7.64 15.39 9.63
CA GLU A 80 7.37 15.60 11.06
C GLU A 80 6.14 16.49 11.27
N GLY A 81 5.25 16.08 12.18
CA GLY A 81 3.99 16.79 12.45
C GLY A 81 2.91 16.65 11.36
N HIS A 82 3.14 15.85 10.31
CA HIS A 82 2.19 15.66 9.21
C HIS A 82 1.71 14.21 9.13
N ARG A 83 0.48 14.04 8.65
CA ARG A 83 -0.05 12.74 8.20
C ARG A 83 0.27 12.50 6.73
N SER A 84 0.64 11.28 6.40
CA SER A 84 0.88 10.87 5.00
C SER A 84 -0.34 10.19 4.41
N MET A 85 -0.79 10.67 3.25
CA MET A 85 -2.01 10.23 2.58
C MET A 85 -1.80 10.05 1.08
N ASN A 86 -2.73 9.35 0.43
CA ASN A 86 -2.79 9.14 -1.02
C ASN A 86 -1.50 8.55 -1.61
N PRO A 87 -1.11 7.31 -1.24
CA PRO A 87 0.06 6.66 -1.83
C PRO A 87 -0.11 6.48 -3.35
N CYS A 88 0.81 7.04 -4.12
CA CYS A 88 0.85 6.97 -5.58
C CYS A 88 2.20 6.39 -6.04
N PRO A 89 2.35 5.06 -6.05
CA PRO A 89 3.59 4.40 -6.40
C PRO A 89 3.79 4.36 -7.93
N LEU A 90 5.02 4.59 -8.38
CA LEU A 90 5.42 4.57 -9.79
C LEU A 90 6.79 3.91 -9.93
N TYR A 91 6.96 3.06 -10.93
CA TYR A 91 8.26 2.47 -11.25
C TYR A 91 8.75 2.96 -12.61
N ASP A 92 9.86 3.71 -12.59
CA ASP A 92 10.57 4.06 -13.82
C ASP A 92 11.45 2.89 -14.27
N LYS A 93 11.09 2.30 -15.40
CA LYS A 93 11.79 1.14 -15.98
C LYS A 93 13.16 1.49 -16.54
N GLN A 94 13.39 2.74 -16.93
CA GLN A 94 14.65 3.19 -17.51
C GLN A 94 15.71 3.34 -16.43
N THR A 95 15.42 4.14 -15.40
CA THR A 95 16.34 4.37 -14.28
C THR A 95 16.32 3.24 -13.24
N LYS A 96 15.31 2.37 -13.29
CA LYS A 96 15.03 1.33 -12.27
C LYS A 96 14.69 1.93 -10.90
N THR A 97 14.22 3.17 -10.87
CA THR A 97 13.85 3.87 -9.64
C THR A 97 12.38 3.64 -9.31
N LEU A 98 12.13 3.29 -8.04
CA LEU A 98 10.80 3.26 -7.46
C LEU A 98 10.52 4.62 -6.82
N PHE A 99 9.47 5.28 -7.28
CA PHE A 99 8.95 6.51 -6.69
C PHE A 99 7.67 6.20 -5.92
N LEU A 100 7.51 6.86 -4.78
CA LEU A 100 6.27 6.89 -4.03
C LEU A 100 5.90 8.36 -3.81
N PHE A 101 4.92 8.84 -4.57
CA PHE A 101 4.33 10.15 -4.34
C PHE A 101 3.24 10.01 -3.27
N PHE A 102 3.08 11.03 -2.44
CA PHE A 102 2.04 11.12 -1.42
C PHE A 102 1.86 12.58 -1.02
N ILE A 103 0.76 12.90 -0.35
CA ILE A 103 0.54 14.22 0.26
C ILE A 103 0.85 14.16 1.76
N ALA A 104 1.38 15.25 2.29
CA ALA A 104 1.63 15.43 3.71
C ALA A 104 0.76 16.60 4.22
N VAL A 105 -0.15 16.32 5.15
CA VAL A 105 -1.07 17.34 5.70
C VAL A 105 -0.78 17.55 7.19
N PRO A 106 -0.72 18.79 7.70
CA PRO A 106 -0.45 19.04 9.11
C PRO A 106 -1.49 18.37 10.04
N GLY A 107 -1.02 17.56 10.99
CA GLY A 107 -1.83 16.98 12.07
C GLY A 107 -3.19 16.43 11.63
N ARG A 108 -4.25 16.85 12.34
CA ARG A 108 -5.65 16.43 12.13
C ARG A 108 -6.55 17.56 11.63
N VAL A 109 -6.00 18.48 10.84
CA VAL A 109 -6.84 19.51 10.20
C VAL A 109 -7.77 18.85 9.18
N SER A 110 -9.03 19.27 9.16
CA SER A 110 -9.98 18.86 8.12
C SER A 110 -9.58 19.48 6.79
N GLU A 111 -9.98 18.84 5.69
CA GLU A 111 -9.93 19.43 4.35
C GLU A 111 -10.94 20.59 4.19
#